data_AF-A0A8T3VAL6-F1
#
_entry.id   AF-A0A8T3VAL6-F1
#
_cell.length_a   1.000
_cell.length_b   1.000
_cell.length_c   1.000
_cell.angle_alpha   90.00
_cell.angle_beta   90.00
_cell.angle_gamma   90.00
#
_symmetry.space_group_name_H-M   'P 1'
#
loop_
_entity.id
_entity.type
_entity.pdbx_description
1 polymer ?
#
loop_
_entity_poly.entity_id
_entity_poly.type
_entity_poly.pdbx_seq_one_letter_code
_entity_poly.pdbx_strand_id
1 'polypeptide(L)'
;MNIISRNDGTQRVFLSEGTLNVSEILQEYYPEIYDSIQKEGFILKYSQCNLFKELIFENNVVGFCSYDFSREFMTLALNNIYVLPKYRGNSFLLNELTSTMAEQNKPSIMEPTRLIVELLIEYGFSSKITDNIVASAIEFVVPADHVLSNGEYGLEELSTHFYDLDICASIHILDAERSHVAYSAPLNYDIIHYDCIEYRNGLCDDYFMDISQIFKDRDVEIMNVILDLEENLPLKTYTLDEIIGPEGEFSFYIQSMIDDAHITQQKALEIKSQIREEYEAGMILNDSLLIRLAYLFDENHDGRITLHDDVCPYCGMPTDTHDRFCHFCGINLDYDFDEMENALFNSISHEKSDFEEDIRFIAYKFLKMIEEKIDMDYAIFAIENTYNINWNELNGFLDVNGYFAQDHITPEGCGFLKSHPLHFWNKYHMEIIDYTDFENYFYIHEDLASIEICLNYLNKFEKDEYIIDIINEIKKDCSNF
;
A
#
# COMPACT_ATOMS: atom_id res chain seq x y z
N MET A 1 -30.32 -5.83 -35.60
CA MET A 1 -29.69 -4.62 -35.04
C MET A 1 -30.75 -3.80 -34.31
N ASN A 2 -31.25 -4.39 -33.24
CA ASN A 2 -31.80 -3.71 -32.08
C ASN A 2 -30.63 -3.47 -31.12
N ILE A 3 -29.83 -2.45 -31.42
CA ILE A 3 -28.77 -2.02 -30.51
C ILE A 3 -29.44 -1.32 -29.32
N ILE A 4 -28.93 -1.59 -28.12
CA ILE A 4 -29.45 -0.99 -26.90
C ILE A 4 -29.04 0.48 -26.87
N SER A 5 -30.01 1.37 -26.71
CA SER A 5 -29.77 2.81 -26.57
C SER A 5 -29.87 3.25 -25.11
N ARG A 6 -28.84 3.97 -24.64
CA ARG A 6 -28.73 4.65 -23.34
C ARG A 6 -28.98 6.14 -23.54
N ASN A 7 -30.26 6.53 -23.56
CA ASN A 7 -30.66 7.92 -23.85
C ASN A 7 -30.24 8.93 -22.77
N ASP A 8 -29.88 8.45 -21.60
CA ASP A 8 -29.31 9.20 -20.48
C ASP A 8 -27.78 9.39 -20.59
N GLY A 9 -27.14 8.75 -21.58
CA GLY A 9 -25.70 8.81 -21.79
C GLY A 9 -24.88 8.07 -20.72
N THR A 10 -25.54 7.32 -19.82
CA THR A 10 -24.86 6.61 -18.73
C THR A 10 -24.47 5.21 -19.14
N GLN A 11 -23.31 4.75 -18.66
CA GLN A 11 -22.87 3.37 -18.81
C GLN A 11 -23.44 2.51 -17.70
N ARG A 12 -24.03 1.36 -18.05
CA ARG A 12 -24.35 0.34 -17.06
C ARG A 12 -23.08 -0.37 -16.65
N VAL A 13 -22.88 -0.47 -15.34
CA VAL A 13 -21.78 -1.20 -14.71
C VAL A 13 -22.37 -2.35 -13.90
N PHE A 14 -21.79 -3.54 -14.02
CA PHE A 14 -22.04 -4.66 -13.11
C PHE A 14 -20.77 -4.86 -12.28
N LEU A 15 -20.92 -4.76 -10.97
CA LEU A 15 -19.82 -4.93 -10.01
C LEU A 15 -20.26 -5.97 -8.96
N SER A 16 -19.38 -6.92 -8.66
CA SER A 16 -19.61 -7.92 -7.61
C SER A 16 -18.31 -8.20 -6.85
N GLU A 17 -18.44 -8.47 -5.55
CA GLU A 17 -17.35 -9.04 -4.72
C GLU A 17 -17.09 -10.51 -5.05
N GLY A 18 -18.09 -11.20 -5.63
CA GLY A 18 -17.91 -12.53 -6.20
C GLY A 18 -17.55 -12.46 -7.69
N THR A 19 -17.58 -13.62 -8.34
CA THR A 19 -17.36 -13.72 -9.79
C THR A 19 -18.64 -13.51 -10.58
N LEU A 20 -18.55 -12.70 -11.63
CA LEU A 20 -19.57 -12.47 -12.65
C LEU A 20 -19.23 -13.29 -13.90
N ASN A 21 -20.21 -14.01 -14.45
CA ASN A 21 -20.04 -14.71 -15.71
C ASN A 21 -20.31 -13.78 -16.90
N VAL A 22 -19.25 -13.42 -17.63
CA VAL A 22 -19.30 -12.52 -18.80
C VAL A 22 -20.26 -13.05 -19.87
N SER A 23 -20.26 -14.36 -20.13
CA SER A 23 -21.12 -14.97 -21.14
C SER A 23 -22.60 -14.89 -20.76
N GLU A 24 -22.93 -15.09 -19.48
CA GLU A 24 -24.31 -14.97 -18.99
C GLU A 24 -24.81 -13.53 -19.10
N ILE A 25 -24.00 -12.55 -18.71
CA ILE A 25 -24.34 -11.12 -18.85
C ILE A 25 -24.60 -10.77 -20.32
N LEU A 26 -23.74 -11.22 -21.23
CA LEU A 26 -23.88 -10.97 -22.66
C LEU A 26 -25.14 -11.64 -23.24
N GLN A 27 -25.44 -12.88 -22.86
CA GLN A 27 -26.63 -13.60 -23.33
C GLN A 27 -27.92 -12.96 -22.82
N GLU A 28 -27.97 -12.55 -21.56
CA GLU A 28 -29.18 -12.00 -20.94
C GLU A 28 -29.41 -10.54 -21.34
N TYR A 29 -28.38 -9.70 -21.27
CA TYR A 29 -28.51 -8.25 -21.40
C TYR A 29 -28.04 -7.71 -22.75
N TYR A 30 -27.13 -8.39 -23.46
CA TYR A 30 -26.54 -7.89 -24.71
C TYR A 30 -26.53 -8.91 -25.87
N PRO A 31 -27.68 -9.52 -26.26
CA PRO A 31 -27.71 -10.61 -27.24
C PRO A 31 -27.01 -10.29 -28.57
N GLU A 32 -27.09 -9.05 -29.05
CA GLU A 32 -26.46 -8.67 -30.33
C GLU A 32 -24.92 -8.68 -30.26
N ILE A 33 -24.35 -8.31 -29.11
CA ILE A 33 -22.90 -8.37 -28.87
C ILE A 33 -22.48 -9.84 -28.77
N TYR A 34 -23.24 -10.65 -28.03
CA TYR A 34 -23.02 -12.09 -27.93
C TYR A 34 -23.03 -12.78 -29.30
N ASP A 35 -24.05 -12.53 -30.11
CA ASP A 35 -24.15 -13.09 -31.47
C ASP A 35 -22.98 -12.67 -32.37
N SER A 36 -22.52 -11.42 -32.23
CA SER A 36 -21.39 -10.90 -33.00
C SER A 36 -20.07 -11.58 -32.60
N ILE A 37 -19.83 -11.77 -31.30
CA ILE A 37 -18.70 -12.56 -30.77
C ILE A 37 -18.69 -13.96 -31.35
N GLN A 38 -19.84 -14.66 -31.30
CA GLN A 38 -19.96 -16.03 -31.83
C GLN A 38 -19.71 -16.07 -33.35
N LYS A 39 -20.24 -15.08 -34.08
CA LYS A 39 -20.07 -15.01 -35.54
C LYS A 39 -18.62 -14.75 -35.96
N GLU A 40 -17.90 -13.94 -35.21
CA GLU A 40 -16.49 -13.66 -35.46
C GLU A 40 -15.55 -14.75 -34.93
N GLY A 41 -16.07 -15.67 -34.12
CA GLY A 41 -15.24 -16.64 -33.41
C GLY A 41 -14.33 -15.97 -32.38
N PHE A 42 -14.75 -14.82 -31.83
CA PHE A 42 -13.99 -14.16 -30.78
C PHE A 42 -14.02 -15.01 -29.50
N ILE A 43 -12.83 -15.28 -28.96
CA ILE A 43 -12.67 -16.10 -27.76
C ILE A 43 -12.57 -15.16 -26.57
N LEU A 44 -13.51 -15.24 -25.64
CA LEU A 44 -13.38 -14.61 -24.32
C LEU A 44 -12.17 -15.25 -23.64
N LYS A 45 -11.15 -14.43 -23.32
CA LYS A 45 -9.95 -14.91 -22.64
C LYS A 45 -10.32 -15.41 -21.24
N TYR A 46 -11.15 -14.63 -20.56
CA TYR A 46 -11.63 -14.92 -19.21
C TYR A 46 -13.15 -14.86 -19.19
N SER A 47 -13.79 -15.96 -18.82
CA SER A 47 -15.26 -16.04 -18.73
C SER A 47 -15.83 -15.45 -17.43
N GLN A 48 -14.97 -15.27 -16.42
CA GLN A 48 -15.31 -14.71 -15.12
C GLN A 48 -14.63 -13.35 -14.98
N CYS A 49 -15.26 -12.43 -14.25
CA CYS A 49 -14.71 -11.12 -13.89
C CYS A 49 -15.36 -10.58 -12.61
N ASN A 50 -14.84 -9.51 -12.02
CA ASN A 50 -15.53 -8.81 -10.92
C ASN A 50 -16.26 -7.54 -11.39
N LEU A 51 -15.81 -6.96 -12.51
CA LEU A 51 -16.35 -5.74 -13.09
C LEU A 51 -16.64 -5.94 -14.57
N PHE A 52 -17.87 -5.65 -15.00
CA PHE A 52 -18.28 -5.59 -16.40
C PHE A 52 -18.83 -4.19 -16.71
N LYS A 53 -18.36 -3.57 -17.78
CA LYS A 53 -18.71 -2.19 -18.15
C LYS A 53 -19.08 -2.09 -19.63
N GLU A 54 -20.16 -1.36 -19.90
CA GLU A 54 -20.62 -1.07 -21.27
C GLU A 54 -19.68 -0.08 -21.98
N LEU A 55 -19.38 -0.35 -23.26
CA LEU A 55 -18.79 0.65 -24.15
C LEU A 55 -19.90 1.34 -24.95
N ILE A 56 -19.99 2.67 -24.84
CA ILE A 56 -21.04 3.48 -25.45
C ILE A 56 -20.50 4.37 -26.57
N PHE A 57 -21.23 4.44 -27.69
CA PHE A 57 -20.97 5.37 -28.78
C PHE A 57 -22.29 5.93 -29.33
N GLU A 58 -22.41 7.26 -29.38
CA GLU A 58 -23.64 7.95 -29.80
C GLU A 58 -24.90 7.39 -29.11
N ASN A 59 -24.85 7.25 -27.78
CA ASN A 59 -25.91 6.69 -26.93
C ASN A 59 -26.23 5.21 -27.19
N ASN A 60 -25.41 4.48 -27.94
CA ASN A 60 -25.63 3.07 -28.23
C ASN A 60 -24.59 2.21 -27.51
N VAL A 61 -25.00 1.08 -26.94
CA VAL A 61 -24.07 0.08 -26.40
C VAL A 61 -23.44 -0.68 -27.57
N VAL A 62 -22.15 -0.48 -27.78
CA VAL A 62 -21.42 -0.98 -28.96
C VAL A 62 -20.37 -2.03 -28.64
N GLY A 63 -20.16 -2.31 -27.36
CA GLY A 63 -19.15 -3.23 -26.88
C GLY A 63 -19.18 -3.34 -25.36
N PHE A 64 -18.15 -3.99 -24.82
CA PHE A 64 -17.92 -4.09 -23.39
C PHE A 64 -16.43 -4.20 -23.07
N CYS A 65 -16.08 -3.88 -21.83
CA CYS A 65 -14.85 -4.29 -21.18
C CYS A 65 -15.18 -5.04 -19.88
N SER A 66 -14.26 -5.91 -19.45
CA SER A 66 -14.36 -6.60 -18.17
C SER A 66 -13.02 -6.62 -17.47
N TYR A 67 -13.04 -6.51 -16.15
CA TYR A 67 -11.86 -6.48 -15.31
C TYR A 67 -11.96 -7.47 -14.16
N ASP A 68 -10.81 -8.01 -13.77
CA ASP A 68 -10.62 -8.47 -12.40
C ASP A 68 -10.31 -7.24 -11.54
N PHE A 69 -11.11 -7.08 -10.50
CA PHE A 69 -11.08 -5.91 -9.63
C PHE A 69 -10.80 -6.39 -8.22
N SER A 70 -9.65 -5.99 -7.67
CA SER A 70 -9.42 -6.11 -6.23
C SER A 70 -9.90 -4.82 -5.58
N ARG A 71 -10.96 -4.92 -4.77
CA ARG A 71 -11.42 -3.78 -3.94
C ARG A 71 -10.39 -3.45 -2.87
N GLU A 72 -9.68 -4.45 -2.38
CA GLU A 72 -8.64 -4.33 -1.34
C GLU A 72 -7.47 -3.50 -1.83
N PHE A 73 -6.97 -3.76 -3.04
CA PHE A 73 -5.83 -3.02 -3.61
C PHE A 73 -6.26 -1.88 -4.55
N MET A 74 -7.56 -1.70 -4.78
CA MET A 74 -8.12 -0.77 -5.77
C MET A 74 -7.48 -0.91 -7.16
N THR A 75 -7.05 -2.13 -7.51
CA THR A 75 -6.39 -2.45 -8.78
C THR A 75 -7.40 -3.03 -9.76
N LEU A 76 -7.19 -2.70 -11.04
CA LEU A 76 -8.02 -3.15 -12.15
C LEU A 76 -7.12 -3.82 -13.19
N ALA A 77 -7.31 -5.12 -13.40
CA ALA A 77 -6.68 -5.82 -14.52
C ALA A 77 -7.70 -5.94 -15.66
N LEU A 78 -7.38 -5.44 -16.85
CA LEU A 78 -8.26 -5.54 -18.01
C LEU A 78 -8.15 -6.95 -18.62
N ASN A 79 -9.25 -7.70 -18.57
CA ASN A 79 -9.29 -9.11 -18.99
C ASN A 79 -9.84 -9.28 -20.40
N ASN A 80 -10.94 -8.58 -20.70
CA ASN A 80 -11.57 -8.62 -22.01
C ASN A 80 -11.96 -7.21 -22.45
N ILE A 81 -11.80 -6.96 -23.74
CA ILE A 81 -12.40 -5.83 -24.42
C ILE A 81 -12.93 -6.31 -25.76
N TYR A 82 -14.17 -5.95 -26.08
CA TYR A 82 -14.78 -6.28 -27.37
C TYR A 82 -15.62 -5.11 -27.87
N VAL A 83 -15.44 -4.80 -29.15
CA VAL A 83 -16.21 -3.79 -29.87
C VAL A 83 -16.79 -4.42 -31.12
N LEU A 84 -18.08 -4.18 -31.35
CA LEU A 84 -18.78 -4.60 -32.56
C LEU A 84 -18.03 -4.09 -33.81
N PRO A 85 -17.87 -4.92 -34.86
CA PRO A 85 -16.99 -4.63 -36.01
C PRO A 85 -17.17 -3.26 -36.64
N LYS A 86 -18.43 -2.84 -36.84
CA LYS A 86 -18.77 -1.57 -37.49
C LYS A 86 -18.40 -0.32 -36.68
N TYR A 87 -18.06 -0.47 -35.39
CA TYR A 87 -17.64 0.62 -34.53
C TYR A 87 -16.12 0.58 -34.24
N ARG A 88 -15.39 -0.44 -34.69
CA ARG A 88 -13.92 -0.47 -34.52
C ARG A 88 -13.27 0.75 -35.19
N GLY A 89 -12.16 1.23 -34.63
CA GLY A 89 -11.46 2.43 -35.08
C GLY A 89 -11.89 3.74 -34.41
N ASN A 90 -12.80 3.71 -33.44
CA ASN A 90 -13.20 4.87 -32.63
C ASN A 90 -12.44 4.96 -31.29
N SER A 91 -11.20 4.44 -31.24
CA SER A 91 -10.29 4.54 -30.08
C SER A 91 -10.87 4.11 -28.73
N PHE A 92 -11.78 3.12 -28.70
CA PHE A 92 -12.43 2.68 -27.46
C PHE A 92 -11.45 2.19 -26.40
N LEU A 93 -10.39 1.47 -26.80
CA LEU A 93 -9.37 1.01 -25.86
C LEU A 93 -8.64 2.19 -25.21
N LEU A 94 -8.22 3.18 -26.00
CA LEU A 94 -7.58 4.40 -25.48
C LEU A 94 -8.51 5.15 -24.53
N ASN A 95 -9.77 5.36 -24.94
CA ASN A 95 -10.76 6.09 -24.14
C ASN A 95 -11.03 5.36 -22.82
N GLU A 96 -11.16 4.04 -22.86
CA GLU A 96 -11.39 3.24 -21.67
C GLU A 96 -10.19 3.35 -20.72
N LEU A 97 -8.97 3.03 -21.19
CA LEU A 97 -7.76 3.11 -20.37
C LEU A 97 -7.54 4.51 -19.78
N THR A 98 -7.73 5.56 -20.58
CA THR A 98 -7.63 6.95 -20.12
C THR A 98 -8.67 7.27 -19.05
N SER A 99 -9.92 6.83 -19.25
CA SER A 99 -10.98 7.03 -18.25
C SER A 99 -10.70 6.26 -16.96
N THR A 100 -10.21 5.02 -17.06
CA THR A 100 -9.84 4.20 -15.90
C THR A 100 -8.72 4.88 -15.11
N MET A 101 -7.65 5.33 -15.77
CA MET A 101 -6.53 6.03 -15.14
C MET A 101 -6.92 7.38 -14.52
N ALA A 102 -7.90 8.07 -15.10
CA ALA A 102 -8.40 9.33 -14.58
C ALA A 102 -9.36 9.17 -13.39
N GLU A 103 -9.95 7.99 -13.21
CA GLU A 103 -10.92 7.71 -12.14
C GLU A 103 -10.33 6.89 -11.00
N GLN A 104 -9.34 6.03 -11.29
CA GLN A 104 -8.75 5.03 -10.41
C GLN A 104 -7.22 5.00 -10.55
N ASN A 105 -6.57 4.06 -9.86
CA ASN A 105 -5.14 3.77 -10.05
C ASN A 105 -4.84 3.23 -11.46
N LYS A 106 -3.54 3.20 -11.79
CA LYS A 106 -2.97 2.63 -13.01
C LYS A 106 -3.50 1.19 -13.22
N PRO A 107 -4.21 0.88 -14.32
CA PRO A 107 -4.67 -0.47 -14.58
C PRO A 107 -3.52 -1.34 -15.08
N SER A 108 -3.66 -2.65 -14.95
CA SER A 108 -2.85 -3.64 -15.67
C SER A 108 -3.68 -4.27 -16.80
N ILE A 109 -3.02 -5.00 -17.71
CA ILE A 109 -3.69 -5.75 -18.79
C ILE A 109 -3.34 -7.23 -18.66
N MET A 110 -4.36 -8.08 -18.53
CA MET A 110 -4.15 -9.52 -18.50
C MET A 110 -3.87 -10.06 -19.90
N GLU A 111 -2.73 -10.72 -20.06
CA GLU A 111 -2.28 -11.40 -21.26
C GLU A 111 -2.56 -10.60 -22.54
N PRO A 112 -1.90 -9.46 -22.76
CA PRO A 112 -2.15 -8.66 -23.96
C PRO A 112 -1.82 -9.48 -25.23
N THR A 113 -2.65 -9.34 -26.26
CA THR A 113 -2.27 -9.84 -27.60
C THR A 113 -1.32 -8.85 -28.24
N ARG A 114 -0.59 -9.27 -29.28
CA ARG A 114 0.29 -8.37 -30.03
C ARG A 114 -0.47 -7.16 -30.57
N LEU A 115 -1.72 -7.34 -31.01
CA LEU A 115 -2.59 -6.24 -31.44
C LEU A 115 -2.79 -5.19 -30.33
N ILE A 116 -3.01 -5.63 -29.08
CA ILE A 116 -3.18 -4.70 -27.96
C ILE A 116 -1.87 -3.93 -27.73
N VAL A 117 -0.73 -4.62 -27.73
CA VAL A 117 0.58 -3.99 -27.56
C VAL A 117 0.88 -2.98 -28.68
N GLU A 118 0.59 -3.33 -29.93
CA GLU A 118 0.72 -2.41 -31.07
C GLU A 118 -0.16 -1.17 -30.90
N LEU A 119 -1.39 -1.31 -30.39
CA LEU A 119 -2.25 -0.17 -30.07
C LEU A 119 -1.69 0.68 -28.91
N LEU A 120 -1.13 0.07 -27.86
CA LEU A 120 -0.50 0.81 -26.77
C LEU A 120 0.70 1.63 -27.26
N ILE A 121 1.48 1.12 -28.22
CA ILE A 121 2.53 1.88 -28.89
C ILE A 121 1.94 3.07 -29.65
N GLU A 122 0.87 2.87 -30.43
CA GLU A 122 0.20 3.96 -31.16
C GLU A 122 -0.35 5.05 -30.24
N TYR A 123 -0.81 4.67 -29.04
CA TYR A 123 -1.34 5.58 -28.03
C TYR A 123 -0.26 6.28 -27.21
N GLY A 124 1.00 5.88 -27.31
CA GLY A 124 2.10 6.41 -26.51
C GLY A 124 2.14 5.86 -25.08
N PHE A 125 1.47 4.75 -24.80
CA PHE A 125 1.56 4.03 -23.52
C PHE A 125 2.63 2.94 -23.52
N SER A 126 3.19 2.63 -24.68
CA SER A 126 4.32 1.72 -24.83
C SER A 126 5.30 2.24 -25.87
N SER A 127 6.54 1.79 -25.80
CA SER A 127 7.59 2.16 -26.75
C SER A 127 8.45 0.95 -27.10
N LYS A 128 8.96 0.96 -28.33
CA LYS A 128 9.87 -0.08 -28.82
C LYS A 128 11.29 0.20 -28.30
N ILE A 129 11.85 -0.73 -27.56
CA ILE A 129 13.26 -0.75 -27.14
C ILE A 129 14.13 -1.26 -28.29
N THR A 130 13.66 -2.30 -28.97
CA THR A 130 14.22 -2.83 -30.21
C THR A 130 13.09 -3.01 -31.23
N ASP A 131 13.38 -3.56 -32.41
CA ASP A 131 12.36 -3.82 -33.41
C ASP A 131 11.23 -4.75 -32.90
N ASN A 132 11.59 -5.71 -32.03
CA ASN A 132 10.71 -6.72 -31.45
C ASN A 132 10.39 -6.52 -29.96
N ILE A 133 11.26 -5.90 -29.15
CA ILE A 133 11.04 -5.72 -27.72
C ILE A 133 10.35 -4.39 -27.43
N VAL A 134 9.27 -4.47 -26.66
CA VAL A 134 8.43 -3.35 -26.27
C VAL A 134 8.47 -3.21 -24.76
N ALA A 135 8.67 -1.98 -24.28
CA ALA A 135 8.43 -1.58 -22.90
C ALA A 135 7.09 -0.85 -22.82
N SER A 136 6.32 -1.12 -21.77
CA SER A 136 4.99 -0.57 -21.56
C SER A 136 4.91 0.11 -20.21
N ALA A 137 4.35 1.32 -20.18
CA ALA A 137 3.97 1.95 -18.93
C ALA A 137 2.91 1.09 -18.23
N ILE A 138 1.93 0.56 -18.96
CA ILE A 138 0.88 -0.30 -18.41
C ILE A 138 1.43 -1.72 -18.22
N GLU A 139 1.32 -2.24 -17.00
CA GLU A 139 1.81 -3.56 -16.63
C GLU A 139 1.01 -4.69 -17.28
N PHE A 140 1.68 -5.79 -17.60
CA PHE A 140 1.09 -7.00 -18.15
C PHE A 140 1.13 -8.14 -17.14
N VAL A 141 -0.03 -8.77 -16.94
CA VAL A 141 -0.21 -9.88 -15.98
C VAL A 141 -0.49 -11.17 -16.73
N VAL A 142 0.20 -12.25 -16.35
CA VAL A 142 0.09 -13.57 -16.95
C VAL A 142 -0.15 -14.62 -15.85
N PRO A 143 -1.31 -15.31 -15.86
CA PRO A 143 -1.59 -16.36 -14.90
C PRO A 143 -0.54 -17.48 -14.90
N ALA A 144 -0.27 -18.04 -13.72
CA ALA A 144 0.78 -19.04 -13.50
C ALA A 144 0.72 -20.25 -14.45
N ASP A 145 -0.47 -20.71 -14.80
CA ASP A 145 -0.67 -21.86 -15.70
C ASP A 145 -0.37 -21.55 -17.17
N HIS A 146 -0.22 -20.27 -17.51
CA HIS A 146 0.14 -19.78 -18.83
C HIS A 146 1.58 -19.27 -18.91
N VAL A 147 2.35 -19.32 -17.82
CA VAL A 147 3.77 -18.95 -17.83
C VAL A 147 4.62 -20.12 -18.33
N LEU A 148 5.51 -19.82 -19.27
CA LEU A 148 6.55 -20.69 -19.79
C LEU A 148 7.92 -20.13 -19.38
N SER A 149 8.94 -20.98 -19.31
CA SER A 149 10.31 -20.54 -19.03
C SER A 149 11.34 -21.47 -19.67
N ASN A 150 12.53 -20.93 -19.96
CA ASN A 150 13.70 -21.72 -20.35
C ASN A 150 14.48 -22.30 -19.14
N GLY A 151 14.04 -22.05 -17.91
CA GLY A 151 14.57 -22.61 -16.67
C GLY A 151 13.47 -23.05 -15.70
N GLU A 152 13.85 -23.42 -14.48
CA GLU A 152 12.88 -23.70 -13.40
C GLU A 152 12.19 -22.40 -12.99
N TYR A 153 10.87 -22.34 -13.07
CA TYR A 153 10.07 -21.20 -12.63
C TYR A 153 9.02 -21.67 -11.62
N GLY A 154 8.70 -20.83 -10.64
CA GLY A 154 7.63 -21.09 -9.68
C GLY A 154 6.28 -21.23 -10.37
N LEU A 155 5.30 -21.85 -9.71
CA LEU A 155 3.90 -21.83 -10.16
C LEU A 155 3.25 -20.49 -9.75
N GLU A 156 3.90 -19.40 -10.09
CA GLU A 156 3.53 -18.03 -9.70
C GLU A 156 3.03 -17.25 -10.92
N GLU A 157 2.20 -16.26 -10.66
CA GLU A 157 1.79 -15.28 -11.68
C GLU A 157 3.00 -14.48 -12.14
N LEU A 158 3.06 -14.18 -13.44
CA LEU A 158 4.10 -13.31 -13.99
C LEU A 158 3.53 -11.91 -14.21
N SER A 159 4.17 -10.93 -13.59
CA SER A 159 3.93 -9.50 -13.85
C SER A 159 5.13 -8.88 -14.56
N THR A 160 4.89 -8.07 -15.60
CA THR A 160 5.98 -7.48 -16.39
C THR A 160 5.55 -6.27 -17.22
N HIS A 161 6.49 -5.37 -17.46
CA HIS A 161 6.36 -4.24 -18.38
C HIS A 161 6.80 -4.54 -19.82
N PHE A 162 7.24 -5.77 -20.10
CA PHE A 162 7.90 -6.10 -21.37
C PHE A 162 7.13 -7.09 -22.23
N TYR A 163 7.22 -6.90 -23.55
CA TYR A 163 6.61 -7.76 -24.54
C TYR A 163 7.53 -7.98 -25.74
N ASP A 164 7.59 -9.20 -26.24
CA ASP A 164 8.26 -9.55 -27.50
C ASP A 164 7.22 -9.76 -28.62
N LEU A 165 7.30 -8.92 -29.65
CA LEU A 165 6.40 -8.92 -30.80
C LEU A 165 6.59 -10.11 -31.74
N ASP A 166 7.79 -10.68 -31.84
CA ASP A 166 8.07 -11.80 -32.75
C ASP A 166 7.48 -13.09 -32.20
N ILE A 167 7.70 -13.36 -30.92
CA ILE A 167 7.12 -14.55 -30.28
C ILE A 167 5.72 -14.29 -29.76
N CYS A 168 5.23 -13.05 -29.77
CA CYS A 168 3.92 -12.65 -29.22
C CYS A 168 3.76 -13.13 -27.78
N ALA A 169 4.61 -12.61 -26.89
CA ALA A 169 4.62 -12.98 -25.48
C ALA A 169 4.97 -11.80 -24.59
N SER A 170 4.31 -11.67 -23.44
CA SER A 170 4.85 -10.92 -22.32
C SER A 170 6.11 -11.65 -21.84
N ILE A 171 7.19 -10.92 -21.56
CA ILE A 171 8.49 -11.50 -21.19
C ILE A 171 9.02 -10.87 -19.90
N HIS A 172 9.78 -11.62 -19.11
CA HIS A 172 10.46 -11.10 -17.92
C HIS A 172 11.81 -11.80 -17.74
N ILE A 173 12.84 -11.02 -17.44
CA ILE A 173 14.21 -11.52 -17.27
C ILE A 173 14.42 -11.82 -15.79
N LEU A 174 14.39 -13.10 -15.42
CA LEU A 174 14.49 -13.55 -14.03
C LEU A 174 15.95 -13.56 -13.54
N ASP A 175 16.88 -13.92 -14.42
CA ASP A 175 18.32 -13.89 -14.13
C ASP A 175 19.03 -13.60 -15.44
N ALA A 176 19.48 -12.36 -15.60
CA ALA A 176 20.17 -11.93 -16.80
C ALA A 176 21.54 -12.63 -16.96
N GLU A 177 22.23 -12.98 -15.86
CA GLU A 177 23.53 -13.69 -15.87
C GLU A 177 23.39 -15.13 -16.39
N ARG A 178 22.28 -15.78 -16.07
CA ARG A 178 21.97 -17.14 -16.56
C ARG A 178 21.10 -17.16 -17.80
N SER A 179 20.73 -15.98 -18.31
CA SER A 179 19.79 -15.83 -19.41
C SER A 179 18.46 -16.55 -19.18
N HIS A 180 17.98 -16.50 -17.93
CA HIS A 180 16.73 -17.13 -17.51
C HIS A 180 15.59 -16.16 -17.74
N VAL A 181 14.64 -16.57 -18.60
CA VAL A 181 13.53 -15.75 -19.05
C VAL A 181 12.23 -16.51 -18.82
N ALA A 182 11.26 -15.85 -18.20
CA ALA A 182 9.87 -16.27 -18.19
C ALA A 182 9.09 -15.53 -19.27
N TYR A 183 8.12 -16.20 -19.89
CA TYR A 183 7.32 -15.64 -20.95
C TYR A 183 5.94 -16.29 -21.04
N SER A 184 4.94 -15.56 -21.53
CA SER A 184 3.57 -16.08 -21.62
C SER A 184 3.43 -17.18 -22.68
N ALA A 185 2.34 -17.95 -22.62
CA ALA A 185 1.90 -18.84 -23.68
C ALA A 185 1.32 -18.07 -24.89
N PRO A 186 1.30 -18.66 -26.11
CA PRO A 186 0.69 -18.04 -27.28
C PRO A 186 -0.83 -17.93 -27.13
N LEU A 187 -1.37 -16.73 -27.38
CA LEU A 187 -2.81 -16.51 -27.42
C LEU A 187 -3.38 -16.89 -28.78
N ASN A 188 -4.60 -17.45 -28.79
CA ASN A 188 -5.26 -17.91 -30.02
C ASN A 188 -5.35 -16.84 -31.10
N TYR A 189 -5.63 -15.58 -30.73
CA TYR A 189 -5.65 -14.48 -31.68
C TYR A 189 -4.28 -14.32 -32.34
N ASP A 190 -3.20 -14.37 -31.56
CA ASP A 190 -1.87 -14.18 -32.08
C ASP A 190 -1.45 -15.35 -32.98
N ILE A 191 -1.76 -16.59 -32.60
CA ILE A 191 -1.53 -17.79 -33.44
C ILE A 191 -2.17 -17.66 -34.83
N ILE A 192 -3.35 -17.04 -34.92
CA ILE A 192 -4.11 -16.91 -36.17
C ILE A 192 -3.56 -15.76 -37.03
N HIS A 193 -3.05 -14.69 -36.43
CA HIS A 193 -2.80 -13.42 -37.11
C HIS A 193 -1.33 -13.04 -37.23
N TYR A 194 -0.47 -13.61 -36.41
CA TYR A 194 0.97 -13.33 -36.38
C TYR A 194 1.67 -14.69 -36.36
N ASP A 195 2.66 -14.91 -37.22
CA ASP A 195 3.35 -16.22 -37.39
C ASP A 195 4.23 -16.63 -36.17
N CYS A 196 3.81 -16.26 -34.96
CA CYS A 196 4.52 -16.39 -33.69
C CYS A 196 4.86 -17.84 -33.33
N ILE A 197 4.08 -18.82 -33.80
CA ILE A 197 4.40 -20.23 -33.61
C ILE A 197 5.68 -20.61 -34.37
N GLU A 198 5.93 -20.05 -35.56
CA GLU A 198 7.16 -20.30 -36.32
C GLU A 198 8.37 -19.76 -35.57
N TYR A 199 8.30 -18.51 -35.09
CA TYR A 199 9.33 -17.90 -34.25
C TYR A 199 9.56 -18.67 -32.95
N ARG A 200 8.48 -19.07 -32.25
CA ARG A 200 8.54 -19.86 -31.02
C ARG A 200 9.19 -21.23 -31.21
N ASN A 201 8.97 -21.89 -32.35
CA ASN A 201 9.65 -23.15 -32.65
C ASN A 201 11.16 -23.00 -32.86
N GLY A 202 11.62 -21.78 -33.15
CA GLY A 202 13.04 -21.43 -33.31
C GLY A 202 13.73 -21.01 -32.01
N LEU A 203 13.03 -20.98 -30.87
CA LEU A 203 13.61 -20.59 -29.58
C LEU A 203 14.73 -21.56 -29.17
N CYS A 204 15.90 -21.01 -28.89
CA CYS A 204 17.08 -21.73 -28.43
C CYS A 204 17.86 -20.87 -27.41
N ASP A 205 18.92 -21.43 -26.83
CA ASP A 205 19.76 -20.72 -25.85
C ASP A 205 20.30 -19.40 -26.40
N ASP A 206 20.69 -19.35 -27.69
CA ASP A 206 21.17 -18.11 -28.32
C ASP A 206 20.12 -17.00 -28.28
N TYR A 207 18.84 -17.31 -28.51
CA TYR A 207 17.75 -16.33 -28.41
C TYR A 207 17.65 -15.77 -26.99
N PHE A 208 17.65 -16.62 -25.97
CA PHE A 208 17.52 -16.17 -24.58
C PHE A 208 18.74 -15.37 -24.13
N MET A 209 19.94 -15.75 -24.59
CA MET A 209 21.16 -14.98 -24.39
C MET A 209 21.06 -13.59 -25.03
N ASP A 210 20.63 -13.51 -26.28
CA ASP A 210 20.47 -12.24 -27.00
C ASP A 210 19.47 -11.32 -26.30
N ILE A 211 18.32 -11.87 -25.86
CA ILE A 211 17.32 -11.14 -25.09
C ILE A 211 17.94 -10.62 -23.79
N SER A 212 18.54 -11.47 -22.96
CA SER A 212 19.14 -11.02 -21.70
C SER A 212 20.26 -10.00 -21.90
N GLN A 213 21.02 -10.11 -23.00
CA GLN A 213 22.06 -9.15 -23.33
C GLN A 213 21.48 -7.76 -23.67
N ILE A 214 20.33 -7.68 -24.35
CA ILE A 214 19.63 -6.40 -24.59
C ILE A 214 19.31 -5.71 -23.26
N PHE A 215 18.77 -6.44 -22.28
CA PHE A 215 18.41 -5.87 -20.99
C PHE A 215 19.63 -5.45 -20.16
N LYS A 216 20.76 -6.16 -20.28
CA LYS A 216 22.02 -5.77 -19.63
C LYS A 216 22.67 -4.54 -20.27
N ASP A 217 22.76 -4.51 -21.60
CA ASP A 217 23.51 -3.47 -22.30
C ASP A 217 22.77 -2.13 -22.36
N ARG A 218 21.44 -2.18 -22.16
CA ARG A 218 20.54 -1.04 -22.35
C ARG A 218 19.69 -0.79 -21.10
N ASP A 219 20.12 -1.25 -19.94
CA ASP A 219 19.44 -1.09 -18.66
C ASP A 219 18.98 0.35 -18.43
N VAL A 220 19.89 1.33 -18.46
CA VAL A 220 19.58 2.75 -18.26
C VAL A 220 18.66 3.30 -19.35
N GLU A 221 18.81 2.85 -20.59
CA GLU A 221 17.95 3.29 -21.71
C GLU A 221 16.51 2.78 -21.51
N ILE A 222 16.36 1.51 -21.16
CA ILE A 222 15.07 0.87 -20.87
C ILE A 222 14.37 1.57 -19.70
N MET A 223 15.12 1.83 -18.62
CA MET A 223 14.60 2.52 -17.45
C MET A 223 14.09 3.93 -17.78
N ASN A 224 14.88 4.70 -18.53
CA ASN A 224 14.44 6.03 -18.98
C ASN A 224 13.18 5.96 -19.86
N VAL A 225 13.08 4.96 -20.75
CA VAL A 225 11.88 4.78 -21.57
C VAL A 225 10.65 4.48 -20.71
N ILE A 226 10.76 3.64 -19.68
CA ILE A 226 9.64 3.34 -18.79
C ILE A 226 9.24 4.59 -18.02
N LEU A 227 10.20 5.30 -17.41
CA LEU A 227 9.94 6.53 -16.66
C LEU A 227 9.25 7.59 -17.54
N ASP A 228 9.77 7.82 -18.75
CA ASP A 228 9.18 8.76 -19.71
C ASP A 228 7.73 8.35 -20.05
N LEU A 229 7.46 7.07 -20.23
CA LEU A 229 6.11 6.57 -20.52
C LEU A 229 5.16 6.77 -19.31
N GLU A 230 5.65 6.49 -18.09
CA GLU A 230 4.87 6.62 -16.86
C GLU A 230 4.52 8.07 -16.52
N GLU A 231 5.47 9.01 -16.70
CA GLU A 231 5.24 10.45 -16.49
C GLU A 231 4.13 11.01 -17.40
N ASN A 232 3.91 10.39 -18.56
CA ASN A 232 2.91 10.81 -19.53
C ASN A 232 1.54 10.15 -19.32
N LEU A 233 1.38 9.26 -18.32
CA LEU A 233 0.10 8.65 -18.04
C LEU A 233 -0.88 9.67 -17.44
N PRO A 234 -2.16 9.65 -17.85
CA PRO A 234 -3.19 10.56 -17.35
C PRO A 234 -3.73 10.09 -16.00
N LEU A 235 -2.84 9.81 -15.05
CA LEU A 235 -3.20 9.35 -13.72
C LEU A 235 -3.85 10.48 -12.91
N LYS A 236 -4.87 10.13 -12.13
CA LYS A 236 -5.46 11.06 -11.18
C LYS A 236 -4.49 11.30 -10.03
N THR A 237 -4.02 12.54 -9.89
CA THR A 237 -3.34 12.99 -8.68
C THR A 237 -4.37 13.29 -7.61
N TYR A 238 -4.35 12.52 -6.52
CA TYR A 238 -5.22 12.76 -5.38
C TYR A 238 -4.59 13.77 -4.42
N THR A 239 -5.43 14.56 -3.78
CA THR A 239 -5.05 15.35 -2.61
C THR A 239 -5.28 14.55 -1.33
N LEU A 240 -4.52 14.87 -0.28
CA LEU A 240 -4.67 14.25 1.02
C LEU A 240 -6.13 14.29 1.51
N ASP A 241 -6.77 15.46 1.45
CA ASP A 241 -8.14 15.63 1.94
C ASP A 241 -9.18 14.88 1.09
N GLU A 242 -8.94 14.64 -0.21
CA GLU A 242 -9.82 13.77 -1.00
C GLU A 242 -9.80 12.32 -0.52
N ILE A 243 -8.64 11.85 -0.01
CA ILE A 243 -8.44 10.45 0.40
C ILE A 243 -8.82 10.22 1.84
N ILE A 244 -8.47 11.11 2.77
CA ILE A 244 -8.73 10.91 4.21
C ILE A 244 -9.78 11.85 4.81
N GLY A 245 -10.16 12.90 4.07
CA GLY A 245 -11.11 13.91 4.51
C GLY A 245 -10.45 15.09 5.23
N PRO A 246 -11.08 16.28 5.20
CA PRO A 246 -10.60 17.47 5.89
C PRO A 246 -10.69 17.29 7.42
N GLU A 247 -10.15 18.23 8.19
CA GLU A 247 -10.23 18.18 9.65
C GLU A 247 -11.68 17.98 10.14
N GLY A 248 -11.87 17.01 11.04
CA GLY A 248 -13.18 16.69 11.62
C GLY A 248 -14.12 15.81 10.78
N GLU A 249 -13.83 15.55 9.50
CA GLU A 249 -14.70 14.74 8.62
C GLU A 249 -13.92 13.61 7.92
N PHE A 250 -14.59 12.50 7.61
CA PHE A 250 -13.99 11.43 6.79
C PHE A 250 -14.25 11.69 5.30
N SER A 251 -13.32 11.25 4.46
CA SER A 251 -13.56 11.17 3.02
C SER A 251 -14.67 10.16 2.71
N PHE A 252 -15.17 10.19 1.48
CA PHE A 252 -16.08 9.17 0.97
C PHE A 252 -15.48 7.75 1.06
N TYR A 253 -14.18 7.59 0.81
CA TYR A 253 -13.50 6.30 0.86
C TYR A 253 -13.54 5.70 2.27
N ILE A 254 -13.13 6.46 3.28
CA ILE A 254 -13.13 6.01 4.67
C ILE A 254 -14.57 5.81 5.17
N GLN A 255 -15.49 6.74 4.84
CA GLN A 255 -16.88 6.64 5.27
C GLN A 255 -17.56 5.39 4.73
N SER A 256 -17.30 5.02 3.46
CA SER A 256 -17.85 3.79 2.86
C SER A 256 -17.39 2.54 3.62
N MET A 257 -16.11 2.47 4.01
CA MET A 257 -15.58 1.33 4.79
C MET A 257 -16.19 1.24 6.20
N ILE A 258 -16.51 2.38 6.82
CA ILE A 258 -17.24 2.43 8.09
C ILE A 258 -18.68 1.97 7.91
N ASP A 259 -19.37 2.48 6.88
CA ASP A 259 -20.78 2.20 6.61
C ASP A 259 -21.01 0.71 6.29
N ASP A 260 -20.07 0.10 5.58
CA ASP A 260 -20.07 -1.34 5.24
C ASP A 260 -19.54 -2.23 6.39
N ALA A 261 -19.22 -1.63 7.55
CA ALA A 261 -18.72 -2.30 8.75
C ALA A 261 -17.42 -3.12 8.55
N HIS A 262 -16.60 -2.73 7.58
CA HIS A 262 -15.24 -3.27 7.40
C HIS A 262 -14.29 -2.77 8.49
N ILE A 263 -14.50 -1.54 8.99
CA ILE A 263 -13.67 -0.92 10.04
C ILE A 263 -14.52 -0.21 11.09
N THR A 264 -13.94 0.02 12.26
CA THR A 264 -14.54 0.87 13.30
C THR A 264 -14.20 2.34 13.07
N GLN A 265 -15.03 3.25 13.60
CA GLN A 265 -14.76 4.69 13.56
C GLN A 265 -13.45 5.06 14.26
N GLN A 266 -13.07 4.34 15.32
CA GLN A 266 -11.81 4.56 16.02
C GLN A 266 -10.62 4.20 15.12
N LYS A 267 -10.65 3.00 14.50
CA LYS A 267 -9.60 2.57 13.56
C LYS A 267 -9.48 3.52 12.37
N ALA A 268 -10.60 4.04 11.88
CA ALA A 268 -10.62 5.05 10.82
C ALA A 268 -9.92 6.36 11.22
N LEU A 269 -10.06 6.81 12.48
CA LEU A 269 -9.33 7.98 12.99
C LEU A 269 -7.82 7.73 13.08
N GLU A 270 -7.42 6.55 13.54
CA GLU A 270 -6.01 6.14 13.63
C GLU A 270 -5.36 6.15 12.24
N ILE A 271 -6.01 5.51 11.26
CA ILE A 271 -5.54 5.46 9.86
C ILE A 271 -5.46 6.87 9.27
N LYS A 272 -6.46 7.71 9.54
CA LYS A 272 -6.47 9.11 9.09
C LYS A 272 -5.28 9.91 9.66
N SER A 273 -4.97 9.77 10.94
CA SER A 273 -3.81 10.43 11.56
C SER A 273 -2.52 9.94 10.95
N GLN A 274 -2.36 8.62 10.85
CA GLN A 274 -1.17 7.99 10.31
C GLN A 274 -0.87 8.44 8.87
N ILE A 275 -1.85 8.40 7.96
CA ILE A 275 -1.65 8.84 6.57
C ILE A 275 -1.29 10.32 6.50
N ARG A 276 -1.87 11.17 7.35
CA ARG A 276 -1.56 12.60 7.38
C ARG A 276 -0.11 12.84 7.79
N GLU A 277 0.33 12.21 8.88
CA GLU A 277 1.69 12.32 9.39
C GLU A 277 2.71 11.79 8.36
N GLU A 278 2.47 10.60 7.81
CA GLU A 278 3.34 9.98 6.79
C GLU A 278 3.41 10.82 5.50
N TYR A 279 2.29 11.42 5.08
CA TYR A 279 2.25 12.31 3.91
C TYR A 279 2.99 13.62 4.16
N GLU A 280 2.79 14.26 5.31
CA GLU A 280 3.48 15.49 5.70
C GLU A 280 5.00 15.29 5.86
N ALA A 281 5.42 14.10 6.27
CA ALA A 281 6.82 13.69 6.31
C ALA A 281 7.42 13.41 4.92
N GLY A 282 6.61 13.20 3.88
CA GLY A 282 7.05 12.84 2.53
C GLY A 282 7.20 11.34 2.29
N MET A 283 6.76 10.50 3.25
CA MET A 283 6.75 9.03 3.12
C MET A 283 5.72 8.54 2.11
N ILE A 284 4.70 9.35 1.80
CA ILE A 284 3.63 9.03 0.87
C ILE A 284 3.58 10.14 -0.18
N LEU A 285 3.46 9.74 -1.45
CA LEU A 285 3.26 10.67 -2.56
C LEU A 285 1.76 10.81 -2.84
N ASN A 286 1.35 11.90 -3.50
CA ASN A 286 -0.05 12.07 -3.93
C ASN A 286 -0.56 10.85 -4.72
N ASP A 287 0.32 10.30 -5.55
CA ASP A 287 0.02 9.20 -6.46
C ASP A 287 -0.17 7.86 -5.72
N SER A 288 0.31 7.74 -4.47
CA SER A 288 0.27 6.50 -3.69
C SER A 288 -0.68 6.54 -2.48
N LEU A 289 -1.37 7.67 -2.26
CA LEU A 289 -2.29 7.87 -1.12
C LEU A 289 -3.39 6.80 -1.03
N LEU A 290 -4.01 6.44 -2.17
CA LEU A 290 -5.06 5.41 -2.17
C LEU A 290 -4.52 4.02 -1.84
N ILE A 291 -3.35 3.68 -2.36
CA ILE A 291 -2.68 2.40 -2.09
C ILE A 291 -2.35 2.31 -0.61
N ARG A 292 -1.84 3.40 -0.03
CA ARG A 292 -1.56 3.45 1.40
C ARG A 292 -2.82 3.28 2.25
N LEU A 293 -3.92 3.94 1.86
CA LEU A 293 -5.20 3.81 2.54
C LEU A 293 -5.72 2.37 2.50
N ALA A 294 -5.69 1.75 1.32
CA ALA A 294 -6.04 0.35 1.09
C ALA A 294 -5.23 -0.59 1.99
N TYR A 295 -3.89 -0.45 1.97
CA TYR A 295 -2.97 -1.25 2.77
C TYR A 295 -3.28 -1.19 4.27
N LEU A 296 -3.64 -0.02 4.80
CA LEU A 296 -3.94 0.15 6.22
C LEU A 296 -5.33 -0.39 6.63
N PHE A 297 -6.22 -0.65 5.66
CA PHE A 297 -7.50 -1.32 5.91
C PHE A 297 -7.42 -2.84 5.86
N ASP A 298 -6.44 -3.38 5.14
CA ASP A 298 -6.18 -4.82 5.14
C ASP A 298 -5.51 -5.23 6.46
N GLU A 299 -6.07 -6.25 7.12
CA GLU A 299 -5.49 -6.84 8.34
C GLU A 299 -4.54 -8.02 8.04
N ASN A 300 -4.53 -8.52 6.80
CA ASN A 300 -3.73 -9.67 6.35
C ASN A 300 -2.75 -9.27 5.25
N HIS A 301 -1.61 -8.68 5.64
CA HIS A 301 -0.52 -8.33 4.72
C HIS A 301 0.29 -9.55 4.23
N ASP A 302 -0.36 -10.65 3.86
CA ASP A 302 0.27 -11.90 3.42
C ASP A 302 0.86 -11.74 2.00
N GLY A 303 1.98 -11.03 1.93
CA GLY A 303 2.83 -10.96 0.75
C GLY A 303 3.43 -12.33 0.42
N ARG A 304 3.13 -12.87 -0.76
CA ARG A 304 3.67 -14.16 -1.23
C ARG A 304 4.37 -14.00 -2.57
N ILE A 305 5.55 -13.39 -2.59
CA ILE A 305 6.49 -13.54 -3.70
C ILE A 305 7.89 -13.67 -3.10
N THR A 306 8.62 -14.69 -3.53
CA THR A 306 9.83 -15.18 -2.83
C THR A 306 11.15 -14.78 -3.49
N LEU A 307 11.13 -14.21 -4.70
CA LEU A 307 12.33 -13.96 -5.50
C LEU A 307 12.16 -12.69 -6.36
N HIS A 308 12.63 -11.55 -5.86
CA HIS A 308 12.87 -10.32 -6.63
C HIS A 308 14.14 -9.66 -6.10
N ASP A 309 14.94 -9.05 -6.99
CA ASP A 309 16.25 -8.49 -6.61
C ASP A 309 16.10 -7.25 -5.70
N ASP A 310 15.07 -6.45 -5.94
CA ASP A 310 14.72 -5.27 -5.16
C ASP A 310 13.40 -5.46 -4.41
N VAL A 311 13.38 -5.00 -3.16
CA VAL A 311 12.22 -5.09 -2.26
C VAL A 311 11.96 -3.75 -1.56
N CYS A 312 10.69 -3.49 -1.29
CA CYS A 312 10.26 -2.34 -0.52
C CYS A 312 10.86 -2.38 0.90
N PRO A 313 11.54 -1.31 1.36
CA PRO A 313 12.15 -1.27 2.68
C PRO A 313 11.13 -1.32 3.83
N TYR A 314 9.86 -0.96 3.55
CA TYR A 314 8.80 -0.94 4.57
C TYR A 314 8.08 -2.29 4.72
N CYS A 315 7.60 -2.87 3.61
CA CYS A 315 6.78 -4.09 3.65
C CYS A 315 7.49 -5.35 3.14
N GLY A 316 8.71 -5.22 2.61
CA GLY A 316 9.47 -6.35 2.07
C GLY A 316 8.94 -6.94 0.75
N MET A 317 7.92 -6.32 0.15
CA MET A 317 7.37 -6.77 -1.14
C MET A 317 8.28 -6.41 -2.30
N PRO A 318 8.31 -7.22 -3.38
CA PRO A 318 9.01 -6.88 -4.61
C PRO A 318 8.68 -5.48 -5.12
N THR A 319 9.70 -4.78 -5.59
CA THR A 319 9.59 -3.47 -6.25
C THR A 319 10.51 -3.44 -7.44
N ASP A 320 10.15 -2.66 -8.46
CA ASP A 320 11.02 -2.40 -9.58
C ASP A 320 11.87 -1.14 -9.34
N THR A 321 13.07 -1.11 -9.92
CA THR A 321 14.00 0.02 -9.76
C THR A 321 13.50 1.37 -10.31
N HIS A 322 12.43 1.37 -11.12
CA HIS A 322 11.78 2.60 -11.61
C HIS A 322 10.65 3.08 -10.69
N ASP A 323 10.20 2.23 -9.77
CA ASP A 323 9.04 2.56 -8.96
C ASP A 323 9.36 3.73 -8.02
N ARG A 324 8.55 4.78 -8.11
CA ARG A 324 8.62 5.91 -7.17
C ARG A 324 8.01 5.58 -5.81
N PHE A 325 7.14 4.58 -5.75
CA PHE A 325 6.50 4.11 -4.53
C PHE A 325 6.18 2.62 -4.64
N CYS A 326 6.06 1.94 -3.50
CA CYS A 326 5.68 0.54 -3.46
C CYS A 326 4.22 0.38 -3.85
N HIS A 327 3.94 -0.39 -4.91
CA HIS A 327 2.57 -0.68 -5.36
C HIS A 327 1.75 -1.54 -4.38
N PHE A 328 2.39 -2.14 -3.38
CA PHE A 328 1.71 -2.89 -2.31
C PHE A 328 1.32 -2.02 -1.12
N CYS A 329 2.27 -1.29 -0.53
CA CYS A 329 2.03 -0.53 0.71
C CYS A 329 1.90 0.98 0.53
N GLY A 330 2.16 1.52 -0.67
CA GLY A 330 2.04 2.93 -1.02
C GLY A 330 3.17 3.84 -0.53
N ILE A 331 4.23 3.28 0.05
CA ILE A 331 5.38 4.05 0.56
C ILE A 331 6.27 4.53 -0.58
N ASN A 332 6.67 5.80 -0.54
CA ASN A 332 7.67 6.40 -1.42
C ASN A 332 9.01 5.65 -1.32
N LEU A 333 9.51 5.14 -2.44
CA LEU A 333 10.76 4.37 -2.49
C LEU A 333 12.00 5.25 -2.58
N ASP A 334 11.83 6.51 -3.03
CA ASP A 334 12.86 7.55 -2.94
C ASP A 334 12.93 8.16 -1.53
N TYR A 335 12.08 7.70 -0.61
CA TYR A 335 12.11 8.15 0.76
C TYR A 335 13.35 7.61 1.46
N ASP A 336 14.29 8.50 1.73
CA ASP A 336 15.48 8.16 2.49
C ASP A 336 15.09 8.03 3.97
N PHE A 337 14.79 6.77 4.35
CA PHE A 337 14.52 6.40 5.74
C PHE A 337 15.68 6.81 6.65
N ASP A 338 16.92 6.74 6.18
CA ASP A 338 18.10 7.14 6.93
C ASP A 338 18.20 8.67 7.03
N GLU A 339 17.86 9.43 5.98
CA GLU A 339 17.86 10.91 6.00
C GLU A 339 16.75 11.47 6.88
N MET A 340 15.58 10.82 6.95
CA MET A 340 14.55 11.21 7.92
C MET A 340 14.85 10.69 9.33
N GLU A 341 15.46 9.52 9.52
CA GLU A 341 16.02 9.15 10.83
C GLU A 341 17.03 10.23 11.25
N ASN A 342 17.92 10.66 10.34
CA ASN A 342 18.87 11.75 10.54
C ASN A 342 18.22 13.14 10.67
N ALA A 343 17.08 13.42 10.04
CA ALA A 343 16.34 14.68 10.13
C ALA A 343 15.40 14.72 11.34
N LEU A 344 14.93 13.57 11.83
CA LEU A 344 14.36 13.40 13.16
C LEU A 344 15.48 13.56 14.18
N PHE A 345 16.63 12.89 14.03
CA PHE A 345 17.83 13.11 14.86
C PHE A 345 18.30 14.56 14.80
N ASN A 346 18.16 15.27 13.67
CA ASN A 346 18.58 16.67 13.53
C ASN A 346 17.51 17.69 13.94
N SER A 347 16.22 17.37 13.85
CA SER A 347 15.14 18.18 14.43
C SER A 347 15.10 18.00 15.96
N ILE A 348 15.40 16.80 16.45
CA ILE A 348 15.72 16.49 17.86
C ILE A 348 17.05 17.17 18.26
N SER A 349 18.04 17.31 17.35
CA SER A 349 19.30 18.02 17.66
C SER A 349 19.23 19.55 17.57
N HIS A 350 18.10 20.11 17.11
CA HIS A 350 17.86 21.56 17.06
C HIS A 350 16.76 22.08 17.98
N GLU A 351 16.05 21.22 18.70
CA GLU A 351 15.58 21.54 20.04
C GLU A 351 16.56 21.01 21.08
N LYS A 352 17.71 21.70 21.18
CA LYS A 352 18.50 21.71 22.41
C LYS A 352 17.66 22.33 23.52
N SER A 353 16.80 21.50 24.09
CA SER A 353 16.32 21.62 25.46
C SER A 353 17.36 20.96 26.34
N ASP A 354 17.92 21.69 27.30
CA ASP A 354 18.88 21.22 28.32
C ASP A 354 18.28 20.17 29.30
N PHE A 355 17.29 19.38 28.88
CA PHE A 355 16.69 18.35 29.71
C PHE A 355 17.40 17.01 29.50
N GLU A 356 18.38 16.72 30.36
CA GLU A 356 18.70 15.34 30.71
C GLU A 356 17.41 14.68 31.23
N GLU A 357 16.79 13.79 30.46
CA GLU A 357 15.67 13.01 30.97
C GLU A 357 16.14 12.20 32.18
N ASP A 358 15.45 12.37 33.30
CA ASP A 358 15.86 11.82 34.59
C ASP A 358 15.89 10.29 34.52
N ILE A 359 17.02 9.68 34.90
CA ILE A 359 17.18 8.22 34.97
C ILE A 359 16.06 7.54 35.79
N ARG A 360 15.40 8.27 36.70
CA ARG A 360 14.19 7.82 37.42
C ARG A 360 13.00 7.59 36.50
N PHE A 361 12.76 8.50 35.56
CA PHE A 361 11.69 8.37 34.56
C PHE A 361 11.93 7.15 33.67
N ILE A 362 13.18 6.99 33.22
CA ILE A 362 13.58 5.86 32.37
C ILE A 362 13.46 4.54 33.14
N ALA A 363 13.90 4.51 34.40
CA ALA A 363 13.73 3.36 35.28
C ALA A 363 12.26 3.01 35.53
N TYR A 364 11.38 4.01 35.66
CA TYR A 364 9.94 3.77 35.79
C TYR A 364 9.38 3.08 34.55
N LYS A 365 9.69 3.59 33.36
CA LYS A 365 9.23 3.00 32.09
C LYS A 365 9.70 1.57 31.94
N PHE A 366 10.98 1.30 32.20
CA PHE A 366 11.53 -0.05 32.18
C PHE A 366 10.79 -0.98 33.15
N LEU A 367 10.69 -0.62 34.42
CA LEU A 367 10.02 -1.45 35.43
C LEU A 367 8.54 -1.67 35.11
N LYS A 368 7.87 -0.67 34.50
CA LYS A 368 6.47 -0.80 34.09
C LYS A 368 6.31 -1.85 32.98
N MET A 369 7.21 -1.85 31.98
CA MET A 369 7.23 -2.85 30.93
C MET A 369 7.41 -4.27 31.52
N ILE A 370 8.31 -4.42 32.50
CA ILE A 370 8.50 -5.71 33.16
C ILE A 370 7.26 -6.10 34.01
N GLU A 371 6.61 -5.15 34.68
CA GLU A 371 5.36 -5.40 35.44
C GLU A 371 4.24 -5.91 34.53
N GLU A 372 4.19 -5.37 33.31
CA GLU A 372 3.26 -5.75 32.24
C GLU A 372 3.65 -7.05 31.52
N LYS A 373 4.74 -7.70 31.97
CA LYS A 373 5.27 -8.96 31.43
C LYS A 373 5.78 -8.85 30.00
N ILE A 374 6.26 -7.68 29.60
CA ILE A 374 7.02 -7.52 28.37
C ILE A 374 8.36 -8.25 28.52
N ASP A 375 8.81 -8.89 27.44
CA ASP A 375 10.07 -9.62 27.41
C ASP A 375 11.25 -8.70 27.77
N MET A 376 12.20 -9.22 28.55
CA MET A 376 13.28 -8.43 29.12
C MET A 376 14.24 -7.90 28.04
N ASP A 377 14.57 -8.72 27.04
CA ASP A 377 15.48 -8.30 25.97
C ASP A 377 14.83 -7.20 25.13
N TYR A 378 13.53 -7.30 24.90
CA TYR A 378 12.75 -6.26 24.23
C TYR A 378 12.62 -4.99 25.07
N ALA A 379 12.39 -5.11 26.38
CA ALA A 379 12.31 -3.96 27.28
C ALA A 379 13.66 -3.22 27.35
N ILE A 380 14.78 -3.94 27.36
CA ILE A 380 16.12 -3.35 27.29
C ILE A 380 16.29 -2.61 25.96
N PHE A 381 16.04 -3.29 24.84
CA PHE A 381 16.14 -2.70 23.50
C PHE A 381 15.30 -1.42 23.37
N ALA A 382 14.06 -1.46 23.83
CA ALA A 382 13.16 -0.31 23.77
C ALA A 382 13.72 0.88 24.57
N ILE A 383 14.25 0.64 25.78
CA ILE A 383 14.79 1.71 26.61
C ILE A 383 16.09 2.28 26.06
N GLU A 384 17.01 1.42 25.58
CA GLU A 384 18.28 1.87 25.01
C GLU A 384 18.07 2.75 23.77
N ASN A 385 17.11 2.37 22.92
CA ASN A 385 16.81 3.12 21.70
C ASN A 385 15.97 4.38 21.96
N THR A 386 15.06 4.35 22.94
CA THR A 386 14.17 5.50 23.19
C THR A 386 14.85 6.59 24.01
N TYR A 387 15.70 6.22 24.98
CA TYR A 387 16.18 7.14 26.01
C TYR A 387 17.69 7.38 25.99
N ASN A 388 18.40 6.87 24.96
CA ASN A 388 19.84 7.04 24.78
C ASN A 388 20.67 6.73 26.05
N ILE A 389 20.19 5.76 26.85
CA ILE A 389 20.87 5.21 28.02
C ILE A 389 21.28 3.77 27.69
N ASN A 390 22.50 3.36 28.05
CA ASN A 390 22.86 1.95 27.90
C ASN A 390 22.32 1.13 29.08
N TRP A 391 22.04 -0.14 28.84
CA TRP A 391 21.52 -1.06 29.84
C TRP A 391 22.41 -1.14 31.09
N ASN A 392 23.73 -1.06 30.94
CA ASN A 392 24.63 -1.15 32.09
C ASN A 392 24.45 0.03 33.06
N GLU A 393 24.17 1.22 32.53
CA GLU A 393 23.92 2.43 33.29
C GLU A 393 22.56 2.38 33.99
N LEU A 394 21.51 1.99 33.27
CA LEU A 394 20.18 1.78 33.83
C LEU A 394 20.18 0.67 34.88
N ASN A 395 20.76 -0.48 34.57
CA ASN A 395 20.87 -1.62 35.48
C ASN A 395 21.69 -1.23 36.73
N GLY A 396 22.75 -0.43 36.57
CA GLY A 396 23.50 0.11 37.71
C GLY A 396 22.62 0.96 38.63
N PHE A 397 21.74 1.81 38.07
CA PHE A 397 20.78 2.58 38.85
C PHE A 397 19.73 1.70 39.53
N LEU A 398 19.16 0.72 38.80
CA LEU A 398 18.16 -0.21 39.33
C LEU A 398 18.73 -1.08 40.46
N ASP A 399 19.96 -1.57 40.31
CA ASP A 399 20.67 -2.39 41.30
C ASP A 399 20.99 -1.60 42.57
N VAL A 400 21.50 -0.37 42.43
CA VAL A 400 21.87 0.48 43.58
C VAL A 400 20.65 0.83 44.43
N ASN A 401 19.51 1.06 43.79
CA ASN A 401 18.25 1.35 44.49
C ASN A 401 17.47 0.09 44.87
N GLY A 402 17.97 -1.08 44.48
CA GLY A 402 17.36 -2.38 44.77
C GLY A 402 15.99 -2.52 44.13
N TYR A 403 15.71 -1.89 42.98
CA TYR A 403 14.41 -1.94 42.29
C TYR A 403 14.24 -3.19 41.43
N PHE A 404 15.34 -3.76 40.98
CA PHE A 404 15.38 -4.88 40.07
C PHE A 404 16.47 -5.86 40.51
N ALA A 405 16.18 -7.16 40.53
CA ALA A 405 17.15 -8.19 40.86
C ALA A 405 16.72 -9.55 40.28
N GLN A 406 17.69 -10.30 39.72
CA GLN A 406 17.45 -11.63 39.14
C GLN A 406 16.27 -11.63 38.14
N ASP A 407 16.26 -10.66 37.24
CA ASP A 407 15.27 -10.50 36.17
C ASP A 407 13.83 -10.28 36.66
N HIS A 408 13.69 -9.80 37.91
CA HIS A 408 12.41 -9.54 38.56
C HIS A 408 12.39 -8.20 39.30
N ILE A 409 11.21 -7.57 39.34
CA ILE A 409 10.95 -6.36 40.12
C ILE A 409 10.92 -6.73 41.60
N THR A 410 11.68 -6.03 42.42
CA THR A 410 11.71 -6.23 43.87
C THR A 410 10.50 -5.57 44.57
N PRO A 411 10.27 -5.83 45.87
CA PRO A 411 9.30 -5.08 46.65
C PRO A 411 9.54 -3.56 46.62
N GLU A 412 10.80 -3.13 46.64
CA GLU A 412 11.22 -1.74 46.54
C GLU A 412 10.91 -1.16 45.17
N GLY A 413 11.13 -1.91 44.08
CA GLY A 413 10.76 -1.51 42.71
C GLY A 413 9.24 -1.41 42.52
N CYS A 414 8.47 -2.34 43.10
CA CYS A 414 7.01 -2.25 43.16
C CYS A 414 6.55 -1.00 43.94
N GLY A 415 7.27 -0.65 45.00
CA GLY A 415 7.04 0.57 45.78
C GLY A 415 7.26 1.81 44.94
N PHE A 416 8.39 1.87 44.23
CA PHE A 416 8.76 2.93 43.31
C PHE A 416 7.71 3.13 42.20
N LEU A 417 7.25 2.06 41.55
CA LEU A 417 6.20 2.13 40.53
C LEU A 417 4.88 2.74 41.04
N LYS A 418 4.58 2.57 42.33
CA LYS A 418 3.33 3.08 42.94
C LYS A 418 3.46 4.49 43.50
N SER A 419 4.69 4.96 43.74
CA SER A 419 4.96 6.29 44.29
C SER A 419 5.51 7.28 43.28
N HIS A 420 5.86 6.83 42.07
CA HIS A 420 6.36 7.70 41.00
C HIS A 420 5.28 8.68 40.50
N PRO A 421 5.62 9.97 40.22
CA PRO A 421 4.66 10.95 39.70
C PRO A 421 3.93 10.45 38.45
N LEU A 422 4.66 9.84 37.51
CA LEU A 422 4.07 9.28 36.29
C LEU A 422 2.98 8.23 36.53
N HIS A 423 3.03 7.49 37.65
CA HIS A 423 1.95 6.58 38.00
C HIS A 423 0.63 7.30 38.19
N PHE A 424 0.63 8.41 38.93
CA PHE A 424 -0.56 9.19 39.21
C PHE A 424 -1.02 9.98 37.99
N TRP A 425 -0.07 10.50 37.22
CA TRP A 425 -0.36 11.21 35.98
C TRP A 425 -1.10 10.32 34.97
N ASN A 426 -0.63 9.09 34.78
CA ASN A 426 -1.31 8.10 33.93
C ASN A 426 -2.62 7.61 34.55
N LYS A 427 -2.63 7.31 35.85
CA LYS A 427 -3.80 6.74 36.54
C LYS A 427 -5.02 7.66 36.46
N TYR A 428 -4.81 8.97 36.57
CA TYR A 428 -5.88 9.96 36.62
C TYR A 428 -6.05 10.74 35.31
N HIS A 429 -5.46 10.26 34.21
CA HIS A 429 -5.60 10.89 32.90
C HIS A 429 -5.31 12.40 32.93
N MET A 430 -4.13 12.73 33.47
CA MET A 430 -3.69 14.10 33.64
C MET A 430 -3.03 14.65 32.36
N GLU A 431 -3.31 14.08 31.18
CA GLU A 431 -2.61 14.42 29.92
C GLU A 431 -2.81 15.89 29.48
N ILE A 432 -3.84 16.55 30.01
CA ILE A 432 -4.13 17.97 29.77
C ILE A 432 -3.21 18.93 30.54
N ILE A 433 -2.35 18.43 31.44
CA ILE A 433 -1.38 19.25 32.17
C ILE A 433 0.05 18.82 31.85
N ASP A 434 0.95 19.79 31.84
CA ASP A 434 2.38 19.56 31.60
C ASP A 434 2.97 18.61 32.65
N TYR A 435 3.53 17.49 32.18
CA TYR A 435 4.10 16.46 33.05
C TYR A 435 5.34 16.96 33.79
N THR A 436 6.20 17.74 33.15
CA THR A 436 7.44 18.24 33.76
C THR A 436 7.14 19.21 34.91
N ASP A 437 6.15 20.10 34.74
CA ASP A 437 5.68 20.99 35.80
C ASP A 437 5.04 20.22 36.96
N PHE A 438 4.30 19.15 36.65
CA PHE A 438 3.71 18.27 37.66
C PHE A 438 4.77 17.48 38.42
N GLU A 439 5.73 16.88 37.71
CA GLU A 439 6.84 16.11 38.26
C GLU A 439 7.71 16.96 39.18
N ASN A 440 8.09 18.15 38.74
CA ASN A 440 8.82 19.12 39.56
C ASN A 440 8.05 19.47 40.83
N TYR A 441 6.75 19.75 40.70
CA TYR A 441 5.91 20.01 41.87
C TYR A 441 5.83 18.81 42.80
N PHE A 442 5.77 17.60 42.25
CA PHE A 442 5.64 16.37 42.99
C PHE A 442 6.88 16.09 43.85
N TYR A 443 8.07 16.27 43.29
CA TYR A 443 9.32 16.09 44.04
C TYR A 443 9.62 17.22 45.03
N ILE A 444 9.14 18.44 44.79
CA ILE A 444 9.30 19.55 45.76
C ILE A 444 8.47 19.32 47.04
N HIS A 445 7.36 18.59 46.96
CA HIS A 445 6.42 18.38 48.06
C HIS A 445 6.44 16.94 48.59
N GLU A 446 7.62 16.32 48.63
CA GLU A 446 7.82 14.94 49.10
C GLU A 446 7.37 14.69 50.56
N ASP A 447 7.11 15.76 51.33
CA ASP A 447 6.56 15.72 52.68
C ASP A 447 5.05 15.43 52.74
N LEU A 448 4.35 15.53 51.61
CA LEU A 448 2.91 15.27 51.49
C LEU A 448 2.64 13.87 50.94
N ALA A 449 1.44 13.34 51.19
CA ALA A 449 1.05 12.09 50.54
C ALA A 449 0.86 12.31 49.03
N SER A 450 1.24 11.33 48.19
CA SER A 450 1.19 11.46 46.72
C SER A 450 -0.15 11.90 46.16
N ILE A 451 -1.26 11.48 46.79
CA ILE A 451 -2.60 11.92 46.39
C ILE A 451 -2.87 13.38 46.79
N GLU A 452 -2.39 13.82 47.95
CA GLU A 452 -2.49 15.21 48.39
C GLU A 452 -1.70 16.13 47.47
N ILE A 453 -0.52 15.68 47.01
CA ILE A 453 0.29 16.38 46.00
C ILE A 453 -0.51 16.54 44.70
N CYS A 454 -1.14 15.48 44.19
CA CYS A 454 -1.96 15.54 42.97
C CYS A 454 -3.10 16.54 43.11
N LEU A 455 -3.85 16.49 44.21
CA LEU A 455 -4.96 17.41 44.48
C LEU A 455 -4.47 18.86 44.60
N ASN A 456 -3.38 19.10 45.33
CA ASN A 456 -2.82 20.43 45.50
C ASN A 456 -2.28 21.02 44.18
N TYR A 457 -1.72 20.19 43.31
CA TYR A 457 -1.29 20.61 41.99
C TYR A 457 -2.48 21.00 41.10
N LEU A 458 -3.48 20.13 41.01
CA LEU A 458 -4.65 20.33 40.14
C LEU A 458 -5.55 21.49 40.59
N ASN A 459 -5.59 21.80 41.88
CA ASN A 459 -6.33 22.97 42.40
C ASN A 459 -5.85 24.31 41.79
N LYS A 460 -4.64 24.37 41.21
CA LYS A 460 -4.17 25.57 40.46
C LYS A 460 -5.02 25.85 39.22
N PHE A 461 -5.74 24.85 38.73
CA PHE A 461 -6.53 24.88 37.50
C PHE A 461 -8.04 24.68 37.76
N GLU A 462 -8.52 25.00 38.96
CA GLU A 462 -9.91 24.79 39.43
C GLU A 462 -11.04 25.44 38.59
N LYS A 463 -10.70 26.16 37.52
CA LYS A 463 -11.64 26.78 36.58
C LYS A 463 -11.86 25.96 35.31
N ASP A 464 -11.08 24.91 35.12
CA ASP A 464 -11.19 24.00 33.97
C ASP A 464 -12.14 22.85 34.32
N GLU A 465 -13.18 22.66 33.50
CA GLU A 465 -14.22 21.65 33.74
C GLU A 465 -13.68 20.22 33.71
N TYR A 466 -12.67 19.93 32.86
CA TYR A 466 -12.05 18.60 32.79
C TYR A 466 -11.19 18.33 34.02
N ILE A 467 -10.46 19.34 34.50
CA ILE A 467 -9.64 19.19 35.72
C ILE A 467 -10.51 19.01 36.96
N ILE A 468 -11.69 19.64 37.01
CA ILE A 468 -12.65 19.42 38.09
C ILE A 468 -13.09 17.94 38.15
N ASP A 469 -13.30 17.30 37.01
CA ASP A 469 -13.66 15.88 36.94
C ASP A 469 -12.52 14.98 37.45
N ILE A 470 -11.28 15.25 37.05
CA ILE A 470 -10.08 14.55 37.56
C ILE A 470 -9.96 14.72 39.08
N ILE A 471 -10.13 15.94 39.60
CA ILE A 471 -10.11 16.22 41.05
C ILE A 471 -11.19 15.40 41.78
N ASN A 472 -12.38 15.30 41.19
CA ASN A 472 -13.49 14.55 41.78
C ASN A 472 -13.23 13.03 41.76
N GLU A 473 -12.59 12.52 40.72
CA GLU A 473 -12.14 11.12 40.63
C GLU A 473 -11.12 10.80 41.73
N ILE A 474 -10.08 11.61 41.86
CA ILE A 474 -9.06 11.45 42.90
C ILE A 474 -9.70 11.46 44.31
N LYS A 475 -10.65 12.38 44.56
CA LYS A 475 -11.38 12.43 45.84
C LYS A 475 -12.25 11.21 46.09
N LYS A 476 -12.88 10.64 45.05
CA LYS A 476 -13.67 9.40 45.16
C LYS A 476 -12.77 8.23 45.54
N ASP A 477 -11.59 8.14 44.94
CA ASP A 477 -10.60 7.13 45.28
C ASP A 477 -10.16 7.25 46.75
N CYS A 478 -9.93 8.46 47.26
CA CYS A 478 -9.65 8.67 48.70
C CYS A 478 -10.81 8.30 49.63
N SER A 479 -12.06 8.35 49.15
CA SER A 479 -13.25 8.07 49.96
C SER A 479 -13.47 6.57 50.17
N ASN A 480 -12.76 5.72 49.41
CA ASN A 480 -12.89 4.27 49.41
C ASN A 480 -11.74 3.55 50.15
N PHE A 481 -10.89 4.28 50.87
CA PHE A 481 -9.77 3.76 51.68
C PHE A 481 -9.99 3.91 53.19
#